data_AF-A0A2C5YER6-F1
#
_entry.id   AF-A0A2C5YER6-F1
#
_cell.length_a   1.000
_cell.length_b   1.000
_cell.length_c   1.000
_cell.angle_alpha   90.00
_cell.angle_beta   90.00
_cell.angle_gamma   90.00
#
_symmetry.space_group_name_H-M   'P 1'
#
loop_
_entity.id
_entity.type
_entity.pdbx_description
1 polymer ?
#
loop_
_entity_poly.entity_id
_entity_poly.type
_entity_poly.pdbx_seq_one_letter_code
_entity_poly.pdbx_strand_id
1 'polypeptide(L)' 'MTRQDMDWNITSQPGVGINGRRIELTRGKFVGGSSGCNGTLVVRGTKRDVDDWEVPGWSGDEFFQYMRKSLA' A
#
# COMPACT_ATOMS: atom_id res chain seq x y z
N MET A 1 17.84 -8.78 -15.11
CA MET A 1 17.13 -7.61 -14.58
C MET A 1 17.75 -7.24 -13.25
N THR A 2 18.19 -6.01 -13.10
CA THR A 2 18.72 -5.48 -11.84
C THR A 2 17.57 -4.94 -10.97
N ARG A 3 17.83 -4.67 -9.69
CA ARG A 3 16.87 -3.99 -8.82
C ARG A 3 16.40 -2.65 -9.42
N GLN A 4 17.29 -1.90 -10.08
CA GLN A 4 16.95 -0.63 -10.73
C GLN A 4 15.92 -0.77 -11.85
N ASP A 5 15.93 -1.89 -12.57
CA ASP A 5 14.99 -2.12 -13.68
C ASP A 5 13.58 -2.47 -13.20
N MET A 6 13.49 -3.06 -12.00
CA MET A 6 12.25 -3.61 -11.42
C MET A 6 11.61 -2.70 -10.36
N ASP A 7 12.21 -1.56 -10.07
CA ASP A 7 11.73 -0.56 -9.11
C ASP A 7 11.50 0.78 -9.82
N TRP A 8 10.56 1.58 -9.31
CA TRP A 8 10.42 2.99 -9.71
C TRP A 8 11.53 3.88 -9.11
N ASN A 9 12.30 3.37 -8.16
CA ASN A 9 13.45 4.06 -7.53
C ASN A 9 13.07 5.42 -6.92
N ILE A 10 11.89 5.49 -6.31
CA ILE A 10 11.39 6.72 -5.66
C ILE A 10 12.13 6.91 -4.34
N THR A 11 12.61 8.12 -4.10
CA THR A 11 13.29 8.50 -2.85
C THR A 11 12.62 9.73 -2.26
N SER A 12 12.39 9.74 -0.95
CA SER A 12 11.80 10.89 -0.26
C SER A 12 12.74 12.10 -0.26
N GLN A 13 12.18 13.29 -0.05
CA GLN A 13 12.99 14.44 0.37
C GLN A 13 13.57 14.20 1.78
N PRO A 14 14.67 14.90 2.14
CA PRO A 14 15.18 14.91 3.51
C PRO A 14 14.12 15.34 4.51
N GLY A 15 13.92 14.58 5.60
CA GLY A 15 12.90 14.88 6.61
C GLY A 15 13.49 15.27 7.97
N VAL A 16 12.94 16.30 8.60
CA VAL A 16 13.37 16.75 9.94
C VAL A 16 13.11 15.66 11.00
N GLY A 17 11.97 14.97 10.94
CA GLY A 17 11.63 13.86 11.84
C GLY A 17 12.46 12.58 11.64
N ILE A 18 13.38 12.56 10.68
CA ILE A 18 14.26 11.40 10.38
C ILE A 18 15.73 11.80 10.29
N ASN A 19 16.13 12.87 10.99
CA ASN A 19 17.51 13.41 11.02
C ASN A 19 18.07 13.72 9.63
N GLY A 20 17.25 14.29 8.75
CA GLY A 20 17.66 14.67 7.39
C GLY A 20 17.89 13.48 6.45
N ARG A 21 17.58 12.25 6.86
CA ARG A 21 17.68 11.08 5.98
C ARG A 21 16.70 11.19 4.81
N ARG A 22 17.05 10.51 3.72
CA ARG A 22 16.15 10.19 2.62
C ARG A 22 15.74 8.73 2.73
N ILE A 23 14.47 8.43 2.48
CA ILE A 23 13.92 7.09 2.57
C ILE A 23 13.66 6.55 1.16
N GLU A 24 14.16 5.35 0.88
CA GLU A 24 13.81 4.61 -0.33
C GLU A 24 12.37 4.12 -0.23
N LEU A 25 11.55 4.47 -1.22
CA LEU A 25 10.15 4.11 -1.31
C LEU A 25 9.97 3.06 -2.41
N THR A 26 10.48 1.85 -2.17
CA THR A 26 10.47 0.73 -3.14
C THR A 26 9.06 0.50 -3.69
N ARG A 27 8.85 0.63 -5.00
CA ARG A 27 7.58 0.35 -5.71
C ARG A 27 7.87 -0.54 -6.92
N GLY A 28 7.25 -1.72 -6.99
CA GLY A 28 7.47 -2.66 -8.10
C GLY A 28 7.07 -2.10 -9.46
N LYS A 29 7.97 -2.20 -10.45
CA LYS A 29 7.84 -1.77 -11.85
C LYS A 29 7.85 -2.97 -12.79
N PHE A 30 6.85 -3.84 -12.66
CA PHE A 30 6.65 -5.05 -13.47
C PHE A 30 5.21 -5.55 -13.33
N VAL A 31 4.82 -6.60 -14.07
CA VAL A 31 3.47 -7.19 -13.99
C VAL A 31 3.22 -7.77 -12.59
N GLY A 32 2.09 -7.39 -11.97
CA GLY A 32 1.83 -7.62 -10.54
C GLY A 32 2.27 -6.45 -9.65
N GLY A 33 3.16 -5.58 -10.13
CA GLY A 33 3.56 -4.35 -9.44
C GLY A 33 4.14 -4.63 -8.06
N SER A 34 3.74 -3.82 -7.08
CA SER A 34 4.29 -3.94 -5.71
C SER A 34 3.85 -5.22 -4.98
N SER A 35 2.82 -5.95 -5.43
CA SER A 35 2.44 -7.21 -4.79
C SER A 35 3.48 -8.31 -5.02
N GLY A 36 4.25 -8.26 -6.11
CA GLY A 36 5.32 -9.22 -6.40
C GLY A 36 6.64 -8.95 -5.69
N CYS A 37 6.76 -7.85 -4.94
CA CYS A 37 7.96 -7.52 -4.16
C CYS A 37 7.64 -7.10 -2.71
N ASN A 38 6.39 -7.29 -2.24
CA ASN A 38 6.02 -6.99 -0.86
C ASN A 38 6.39 -8.16 0.08
N GLY A 39 6.11 -8.00 1.38
CA GLY A 39 6.34 -9.05 2.38
C GLY A 39 5.28 -10.16 2.42
N THR A 40 4.52 -10.36 1.33
CA THR A 40 3.47 -11.38 1.17
C THR A 40 2.34 -11.37 2.20
N LEU A 41 2.28 -10.35 3.06
CA LEU A 41 1.23 -10.20 4.06
C LEU A 41 -0.04 -9.66 3.42
N VAL A 42 -1.16 -10.31 3.74
CA VAL A 42 -2.49 -9.81 3.43
C VAL A 42 -3.17 -9.45 4.74
N VAL A 43 -3.18 -8.16 5.05
CA VAL A 43 -3.77 -7.62 6.28
C VAL A 43 -4.97 -6.77 5.89
N ARG A 44 -6.10 -7.00 6.56
CA ARG A 44 -7.31 -6.17 6.43
C ARG A 44 -7.42 -5.25 7.63
N GLY A 45 -7.88 -4.03 7.41
CA GLY A 45 -8.26 -3.11 8.48
C GLY A 45 -9.53 -3.57 9.22
N THR A 46 -10.06 -2.68 10.04
CA THR A 46 -11.38 -2.81 10.68
C THR A 46 -12.45 -2.06 9.88
N LYS A 47 -13.73 -2.29 10.17
CA LYS A 47 -14.82 -1.51 9.55
C LYS A 47 -14.70 -0.03 9.87
N ARG A 48 -14.32 0.28 11.12
CA ARG A 48 -14.15 1.64 11.61
C ARG A 48 -13.13 2.43 10.79
N ASP A 49 -12.02 1.81 10.38
CA ASP A 49 -10.99 2.50 9.57
C ASP A 49 -11.55 3.05 8.25
N VAL A 50 -12.63 2.44 7.75
CA VAL A 50 -13.32 2.83 6.51
C VAL A 50 -14.51 3.74 6.81
N ASP A 51 -15.27 3.47 7.88
CA ASP A 51 -16.35 4.36 8.35
C ASP A 51 -15.83 5.77 8.66
N ASP A 52 -14.62 5.88 9.22
CA ASP A 52 -13.96 7.15 9.55
C ASP A 52 -13.60 7.99 8.30
N TRP A 53 -13.75 7.47 7.07
CA TRP A 53 -13.58 8.26 5.85
C TRP A 53 -14.77 9.19 5.58
N GLU A 54 -15.95 8.88 6.13
CA GLU A 54 -17.18 9.67 5.94
C GLU A 54 -17.56 9.85 4.45
N VAL A 55 -17.18 8.90 3.59
CA VAL A 55 -17.47 8.93 2.15
C VAL A 55 -18.72 8.09 1.85
N PRO A 56 -19.74 8.65 1.18
CA PRO A 56 -20.93 7.90 0.76
C PRO A 56 -20.56 6.70 -0.12
N GLY A 57 -21.15 5.53 0.18
CA GLY A 57 -20.88 4.27 -0.54
C GLY A 57 -19.58 3.56 -0.12
N TRP A 58 -18.88 4.10 0.88
CA TRP A 58 -17.70 3.50 1.51
C TRP A 58 -17.96 3.28 2.99
N SER A 59 -19.14 2.76 3.36
CA SER A 59 -19.29 2.23 4.72
C SER A 59 -18.42 0.98 4.89
N GLY A 60 -17.99 0.71 6.13
CA GLY A 60 -17.28 -0.51 6.46
C GLY A 60 -18.07 -1.76 6.06
N ASP A 61 -19.39 -1.75 6.22
CA ASP A 61 -20.20 -2.89 5.78
C ASP A 61 -20.12 -3.13 4.27
N GLU A 62 -20.24 -2.08 3.45
CA GLU A 62 -20.10 -2.17 1.99
C GLU A 62 -18.70 -2.62 1.57
N PHE A 63 -17.66 -2.01 2.15
CA PHE A 63 -16.26 -2.36 1.87
C PHE A 63 -15.98 -3.84 2.14
N PHE A 64 -16.46 -4.36 3.28
CA PHE A 64 -16.24 -5.76 3.62
C PHE A 64 -17.01 -6.75 2.73
N GLN A 65 -18.03 -6.32 1.97
CA GLN A 65 -18.63 -7.18 0.96
C GLN A 65 -17.66 -7.53 -0.17
N TYR A 66 -16.83 -6.56 -0.58
CA TYR A 66 -15.82 -6.76 -1.61
C TYR A 66 -14.60 -7.51 -1.06
N MET A 67 -14.16 -7.19 0.17
CA MET A 67 -13.02 -7.89 0.78
C MET A 67 -13.26 -9.39 0.95
N ARG A 68 -14.50 -9.84 1.15
CA ARG A 68 -14.82 -11.27 1.19
C ARG A 68 -14.57 -11.99 -0.13
N LYS A 69 -14.62 -11.28 -1.28
CA LYS A 69 -14.36 -11.86 -2.60
C LYS A 69 -12.87 -11.99 -2.91
N SER A 70 -12.03 -11.12 -2.34
CA SER A 70 -10.59 -11.08 -2.64
C SER A 70 -9.73 -11.97 -1.73
N LEU A 71 -10.32 -12.51 -0.66
CA LEU A 71 -9.64 -13.34 0.35
C LEU A 71 -10.12 -14.80 0.35
N ALA A 72 -10.89 -15.21 -0.66
CA ALA A 72 -11.33 -16.59 -0.84
C ALA A 72 -10.25 -17.43 -1.53
#